data_AF-A0A2A2SBY6-F1
#
_entry.id   AF-A0A2A2SBY6-F1
#
_cell.length_a   1.000
_cell.length_b   1.000
_cell.length_c   1.000
_cell.angle_alpha   90.00
_cell.angle_beta   90.00
_cell.angle_gamma   90.00
#
_symmetry.space_group_name_H-M   'P 1'
#
loop_
_entity.id
_entity.type
_entity.pdbx_description
1 polymer ?
#
loop_
_entity_poly.entity_id
_entity_poly.type
_entity_poly.pdbx_seq_one_letter_code
_entity_poly.pdbx_strand_id
1 'polypeptide(L)'
;MYTITADPGRKLITIALQGMLTPEQVAALYRDEHLAIQRMGCRVGEHLALVDLTGCPLQIQDVASAFQRAMDGPGKARRLALFTGSSLARMQIRRIMRRSDAALFETRAEAEAWLFADDARAAA
;
A
#
# COMPACT_ATOMS: atom_id res chain seq x y z
N MET A 1 11.56 -7.14 -7.05
CA MET A 1 11.36 -7.97 -5.83
C MET A 1 10.40 -7.25 -4.89
N TYR A 2 9.65 -7.98 -4.07
CA TYR A 2 8.81 -7.38 -3.04
C TYR A 2 8.93 -8.16 -1.73
N THR A 3 8.57 -7.50 -0.63
CA THR A 3 8.38 -8.15 0.67
C THR A 3 7.03 -7.75 1.24
N ILE A 4 6.42 -8.67 2.00
CA ILE A 4 5.14 -8.46 2.67
C ILE A 4 5.31 -8.84 4.14
N THR A 5 4.94 -7.94 5.03
CA THR A 5 4.88 -8.19 6.47
C THR A 5 3.46 -7.92 6.95
N ALA A 6 2.91 -8.82 7.75
CA ALA A 6 1.59 -8.68 8.34
C ALA A 6 1.72 -8.51 9.86
N ASP A 7 1.03 -7.53 10.42
CA ASP A 7 0.85 -7.32 11.85
C ASP A 7 -0.64 -7.47 12.18
N PRO A 8 -1.08 -8.67 12.62
CA PRO A 8 -2.48 -8.90 12.98
C PRO A 8 -2.96 -8.01 14.13
N GLY A 9 -2.08 -7.62 15.05
CA GLY A 9 -2.44 -6.79 16.22
C GLY A 9 -2.87 -5.39 15.82
N ARG A 10 -2.26 -4.85 14.75
CA ARG A 10 -2.62 -3.54 14.16
C ARG A 10 -3.49 -3.67 12.91
N LYS A 11 -3.86 -4.90 12.53
CA LYS A 11 -4.48 -5.22 11.23
C LYS A 11 -3.73 -4.56 10.07
N LEU A 12 -2.41 -4.54 10.11
CA LEU A 12 -1.56 -3.79 9.17
C LEU A 12 -0.85 -4.75 8.23
N ILE A 13 -0.91 -4.45 6.93
CA ILE A 13 -0.01 -5.04 5.94
C ILE A 13 1.02 -3.98 5.51
N THR A 14 2.30 -4.35 5.54
CA THR A 14 3.38 -3.52 5.02
C THR A 14 3.98 -4.21 3.80
N ILE A 15 4.04 -3.48 2.69
CA ILE A 15 4.58 -3.96 1.42
C ILE A 15 5.78 -3.09 1.07
N ALA A 16 6.93 -3.68 0.81
CA ALA A 16 8.07 -2.95 0.26
C ALA A 16 8.39 -3.43 -1.15
N LEU A 17 8.41 -2.48 -2.09
CA LEU A 17 8.74 -2.74 -3.49
C LEU A 17 10.17 -2.33 -3.77
N GLN A 18 10.94 -3.22 -4.40
CA GLN A 18 12.36 -3.02 -4.68
C GLN A 18 12.72 -3.44 -6.10
N GLY A 19 13.52 -2.60 -6.77
CA GLY A 19 13.92 -2.81 -8.15
C GLY A 19 12.75 -2.75 -9.13
N MET A 20 12.98 -3.23 -10.34
CA MET A 20 11.92 -3.31 -11.36
C MET A 20 11.08 -4.57 -11.12
N LEU A 21 9.76 -4.41 -11.18
CA LEU A 21 8.80 -5.51 -11.03
C LEU A 21 8.32 -5.96 -12.41
N THR A 22 8.37 -7.26 -12.66
CA THR A 22 7.74 -7.85 -13.85
C THR A 22 6.23 -8.04 -13.64
N PRO A 23 5.42 -8.18 -14.70
CA PRO A 23 3.99 -8.48 -14.57
C PRO A 23 3.71 -9.72 -13.71
N GLU A 24 4.54 -10.75 -13.81
CA GLU A 24 4.42 -11.98 -13.02
C GLU A 24 4.68 -11.72 -11.54
N GLN A 25 5.68 -10.88 -11.23
CA GLN A 25 5.97 -10.47 -9.86
C GLN A 25 4.84 -9.61 -9.27
N VAL A 26 4.23 -8.75 -10.08
CA VAL A 26 3.05 -7.97 -9.68
C VAL A 26 1.85 -8.90 -9.40
N ALA A 27 1.61 -9.89 -10.26
CA ALA A 27 0.54 -10.87 -10.04
C ALA A 27 0.80 -11.73 -8.78
N ALA A 28 2.06 -12.09 -8.52
CA ALA A 28 2.46 -12.81 -7.31
C ALA A 28 2.26 -11.94 -6.06
N LEU A 29 2.68 -10.68 -6.10
CA LEU A 29 2.48 -9.71 -5.02
C LEU A 29 1.01 -9.65 -4.58
N TYR A 30 0.07 -9.54 -5.52
CA TYR A 30 -1.35 -9.48 -5.18
C TYR A 30 -1.89 -10.77 -4.55
N ARG A 31 -1.43 -11.93 -5.02
CA ARG A 31 -1.83 -13.20 -4.39
C ARG A 31 -1.30 -13.29 -2.97
N ASP A 32 -0.03 -12.94 -2.76
CA ASP A 32 0.62 -13.03 -1.47
C ASP A 32 0.07 -12.00 -0.48
N GLU A 33 -0.24 -10.78 -0.95
CA GLU A 33 -0.94 -9.74 -0.19
C GLU A 33 -2.31 -10.25 0.28
N HIS A 34 -3.10 -10.83 -0.63
CA HIS A 34 -4.41 -11.35 -0.29
C HIS A 34 -4.34 -12.47 0.74
N LEU A 35 -3.41 -13.42 0.57
CA LEU A 35 -3.20 -14.50 1.54
C LEU A 35 -2.74 -13.98 2.90
N ALA A 36 -1.88 -12.96 2.94
CA ALA A 36 -1.44 -12.34 4.18
C ALA A 36 -2.62 -11.66 4.90
N ILE A 37 -3.47 -10.92 4.18
CA ILE A 37 -4.67 -10.29 4.73
C ILE A 37 -5.65 -11.33 5.29
N GLN A 38 -5.89 -12.42 4.55
CA GLN A 38 -6.75 -13.51 5.02
C GLN A 38 -6.20 -14.15 6.31
N ARG A 39 -4.89 -14.39 6.38
CA ARG A 39 -4.24 -14.97 7.58
C ARG A 39 -4.32 -14.06 8.80
N MET A 40 -4.42 -12.74 8.64
CA MET A 40 -4.67 -11.82 9.75
C MET A 40 -6.09 -11.95 10.32
N GLY A 41 -7.01 -12.64 9.64
CA GLY A 41 -8.41 -12.76 10.07
C GLY A 41 -9.22 -11.47 9.93
N CYS A 42 -8.70 -10.48 9.18
CA CYS A 42 -9.37 -9.21 8.96
C CYS A 42 -10.61 -9.38 8.08
N ARG A 43 -11.71 -8.68 8.40
CA ARG A 43 -12.80 -8.52 7.45
C ARG A 43 -12.37 -7.56 6.32
N VAL A 44 -13.09 -7.61 5.19
CA VAL A 44 -12.93 -6.65 4.11
C VAL A 44 -13.05 -5.23 4.66
N GLY A 45 -12.10 -4.36 4.31
CA GLY A 45 -12.09 -2.97 4.78
C GLY A 45 -11.63 -2.75 6.22
N GLU A 46 -11.14 -3.76 6.94
CA GLU A 46 -10.64 -3.58 8.31
C GLU A 46 -9.14 -3.36 8.41
N HIS A 47 -8.37 -3.79 7.40
CA HIS A 47 -6.92 -3.71 7.44
C HIS A 47 -6.39 -2.37 6.95
N LEU A 48 -5.23 -1.99 7.45
CA LEU A 48 -4.43 -0.87 7.00
C LEU A 48 -3.37 -1.37 6.04
N ALA A 49 -3.00 -0.55 5.06
CA ALA A 49 -1.91 -0.85 4.13
C ALA A 49 -0.87 0.26 4.13
N LEU A 50 0.40 -0.12 4.30
CA LEU A 50 1.56 0.75 4.18
C LEU A 50 2.45 0.24 3.04
N VAL A 51 2.71 1.09 2.04
CA VAL A 51 3.50 0.72 0.86
C VAL A 51 4.75 1.57 0.74
N ASP A 52 5.90 0.92 0.84
CA ASP A 52 7.23 1.50 0.61
C ASP A 52 7.59 1.39 -0.87
N LEU A 53 7.77 2.55 -1.51
CA LEU A 53 8.15 2.68 -2.91
C LEU A 53 9.55 3.28 -3.08
N THR A 54 10.34 3.43 -2.00
CA THR A 54 11.66 4.07 -2.02
C THR A 54 12.67 3.29 -2.84
N GLY A 55 12.61 1.96 -2.80
CA GLY A 55 13.49 1.06 -3.55
C GLY A 55 13.02 0.75 -4.97
N CYS A 56 11.87 1.26 -5.39
CA CYS A 56 11.23 0.90 -6.66
C CYS A 56 11.34 2.06 -7.66
N PRO A 57 12.20 1.99 -8.68
CA PRO A 57 12.14 2.90 -9.81
C PRO A 57 10.82 2.64 -10.56
N LEU A 58 9.83 3.48 -10.27
CA LEU A 58 8.48 3.35 -10.82
C LEU A 58 8.48 3.67 -12.31
N GLN A 59 8.37 2.65 -13.17
CA GLN A 59 7.83 2.84 -14.51
C GLN A 59 6.31 2.98 -14.37
N ILE A 60 5.88 4.24 -14.43
CA ILE A 60 4.56 4.73 -14.02
C ILE A 60 3.39 4.02 -14.71
N GLN A 61 3.60 3.38 -15.86
CA GLN A 61 2.53 2.87 -16.73
C GLN A 61 2.03 1.50 -16.27
N ASP A 62 2.96 0.57 -15.99
CA ASP A 62 2.64 -0.79 -15.56
C ASP A 62 2.23 -0.85 -14.09
N VAL A 63 2.87 -0.01 -13.27
CA VAL A 63 2.58 0.08 -11.84
C VAL A 63 1.25 0.81 -11.60
N ALA A 64 0.90 1.82 -12.41
CA ALA A 64 -0.40 2.48 -12.30
C ALA A 64 -1.58 1.53 -12.56
N SER A 65 -1.49 0.73 -13.62
CA SER A 65 -2.54 -0.23 -13.98
C SER A 65 -2.72 -1.30 -12.90
N ALA A 66 -1.61 -1.75 -12.31
CA ALA A 66 -1.61 -2.67 -11.19
C ALA A 66 -2.27 -2.03 -9.95
N PHE A 67 -1.81 -0.84 -9.53
CA PHE A 67 -2.39 -0.11 -8.40
C PHE A 67 -3.87 0.21 -8.60
N GLN A 68 -4.30 0.57 -9.81
CA GLN A 68 -5.73 0.80 -10.10
C GLN A 68 -6.58 -0.44 -9.81
N ARG A 69 -6.13 -1.64 -10.23
CA ARG A 69 -6.85 -2.89 -9.94
C ARG A 69 -6.84 -3.25 -8.45
N ALA A 70 -5.72 -3.03 -7.76
CA ALA A 70 -5.59 -3.24 -6.32
C ALA A 70 -6.53 -2.33 -5.54
N MET A 71 -6.63 -1.08 -6.00
CA MET A 71 -7.50 -0.11 -5.40
C MET A 71 -8.94 -0.62 -5.50
N ASP A 72 -9.44 -0.94 -6.69
CA ASP A 72 -10.87 -1.23 -6.88
C ASP A 72 -11.31 -2.68 -6.56
N GLY A 73 -10.44 -3.49 -5.96
CA GLY A 73 -10.72 -4.87 -5.58
C GLY A 73 -11.59 -5.04 -4.31
N PRO A 74 -12.25 -6.20 -4.14
CA PRO A 74 -13.11 -6.50 -2.98
C PRO A 74 -12.37 -6.65 -1.65
N GLY A 75 -11.03 -6.63 -1.66
CA GLY A 75 -10.17 -6.67 -0.47
C GLY A 75 -9.56 -5.31 -0.14
N LYS A 76 -10.27 -4.22 -0.40
CA LYS A 76 -9.77 -2.85 -0.19
C LYS A 76 -9.34 -2.61 1.27
N ALA A 77 -8.17 -2.00 1.45
CA ALA A 77 -7.70 -1.51 2.74
C ALA A 77 -8.55 -0.32 3.23
N ARG A 78 -8.77 -0.22 4.54
CA ARG A 78 -9.45 0.91 5.19
C ARG A 78 -8.77 2.24 4.90
N ARG A 79 -7.44 2.22 4.97
CA ARG A 79 -6.55 3.33 4.60
C ARG A 79 -5.31 2.77 3.94
N LEU A 80 -4.84 3.47 2.92
CA LEU A 80 -3.64 3.13 2.17
C LEU A 80 -2.66 4.30 2.23
N ALA A 81 -1.55 4.11 2.94
CA ALA A 81 -0.46 5.06 2.93
C ALA A 81 0.67 4.56 2.03
N LEU A 82 1.13 5.41 1.12
CA LEU A 82 2.31 5.15 0.28
C LEU A 82 3.39 6.16 0.62
N PHE A 83 4.66 5.78 0.50
CA PHE A 83 5.76 6.74 0.61
C PHE A 83 6.90 6.48 -0.36
N THR A 84 7.50 7.58 -0.84
CA THR A 84 8.70 7.56 -1.69
C THR A 84 9.46 8.87 -1.56
N GLY A 85 10.79 8.80 -1.51
CA GLY A 85 11.66 9.98 -1.56
C GLY A 85 11.73 10.64 -2.94
N SER A 86 11.15 10.04 -3.99
CA SER A 86 11.20 10.58 -5.35
C SER A 86 10.05 11.54 -5.63
N SER A 87 10.34 12.83 -5.78
CA SER A 87 9.35 13.85 -6.17
C SER A 87 8.67 13.55 -7.50
N LEU A 88 9.39 12.98 -8.48
CA LEU A 88 8.80 12.57 -9.76
C LEU A 88 7.81 11.42 -9.57
N ALA A 89 8.19 10.39 -8.82
CA ALA A 89 7.29 9.28 -8.50
C ALA A 89 6.03 9.79 -7.79
N ARG A 90 6.18 10.72 -6.83
CA ARG A 90 5.04 11.31 -6.12
C ARG A 90 4.05 12.00 -7.05
N MET A 91 4.54 12.83 -7.97
CA MET A 91 3.68 13.53 -8.93
C MET A 91 2.86 12.56 -9.79
N GLN A 92 3.46 11.42 -10.14
CA GLN A 92 2.86 10.45 -11.04
C GLN A 92 1.84 9.56 -10.33
N ILE A 93 2.16 9.10 -9.12
CA ILE A 93 1.21 8.37 -8.27
C ILE A 93 -0.01 9.24 -7.95
N ARG A 94 0.17 10.54 -7.68
CA ARG A 94 -0.95 11.47 -7.43
C ARG A 94 -1.93 11.55 -8.59
N ARG A 95 -1.49 11.35 -9.85
CA ARG A 95 -2.38 11.37 -11.03
C ARG A 95 -3.28 10.14 -11.12
N ILE A 96 -2.85 9.01 -10.55
CA ILE A 96 -3.55 7.72 -10.65
C ILE A 96 -4.33 7.37 -9.38
N MET A 97 -3.97 7.97 -8.25
CA MET A 97 -4.64 7.79 -6.98
C MET A 97 -5.99 8.51 -7.01
N ARG A 98 -7.08 7.74 -7.01
CA ARG A 98 -8.45 8.26 -7.20
C ARG A 98 -9.36 8.09 -5.99
N ARG A 99 -8.80 7.80 -4.81
CA ARG A 99 -9.56 7.49 -3.60
C ARG A 99 -9.16 8.35 -2.42
N SER A 100 -10.17 8.76 -1.63
CA SER A 100 -10.03 9.69 -0.51
C SER A 100 -9.35 9.07 0.71
N ASP A 101 -9.32 7.73 0.80
CA ASP A 101 -8.69 6.95 1.86
C ASP A 101 -7.29 6.46 1.48
N ALA A 102 -6.67 7.06 0.46
CA ALA A 102 -5.26 6.88 0.15
C ALA A 102 -4.48 8.19 0.22
N ALA A 103 -3.26 8.12 0.74
CA ALA A 103 -2.37 9.27 0.85
C ALA A 103 -0.92 8.89 0.51
N LEU A 104 -0.18 9.87 -0.01
CA LEU A 104 1.20 9.70 -0.48
C LEU A 104 2.13 10.69 0.20
N PHE A 105 3.18 10.15 0.81
CA PHE A 105 4.13 10.86 1.67
C PHE A 105 5.55 10.78 1.14
N GLU A 106 6.43 11.60 1.70
CA GLU A 106 7.85 11.56 1.38
C GLU A 106 8.56 10.52 2.24
N THR A 107 8.16 10.43 3.51
CA THR A 107 8.81 9.55 4.49
C THR A 107 7.85 8.51 5.03
N ARG A 108 8.44 7.42 5.54
CA ARG A 108 7.71 6.38 6.27
C ARG A 108 7.00 6.94 7.51
N ALA A 109 7.67 7.83 8.25
CA ALA A 109 7.14 8.38 9.49
C ALA A 109 5.86 9.19 9.26
N GLU A 110 5.82 10.03 8.23
CA GLU A 110 4.61 10.77 7.84
C GLU A 110 3.48 9.83 7.44
N ALA A 111 3.80 8.78 6.67
CA ALA A 111 2.84 7.78 6.25
C ALA A 111 2.21 7.04 7.43
N GLU A 112 3.04 6.57 8.37
CA GLU A 112 2.58 5.89 9.58
C GLU A 112 1.74 6.81 10.47
N ALA A 113 2.19 8.05 10.69
CA ALA A 113 1.46 9.02 11.50
C ALA A 113 0.03 9.26 10.96
N TRP A 114 -0.12 9.42 9.65
CA TRP A 114 -1.44 9.57 9.03
C TRP A 114 -2.26 8.28 9.07
N LEU A 115 -1.61 7.13 8.82
CA LEU A 115 -2.28 5.83 8.74
C LEU A 115 -2.94 5.46 10.08
N PHE A 116 -2.25 5.73 11.20
CA PHE A 116 -2.70 5.38 12.55
C PHE A 116 -3.49 6.49 13.26
N ALA A 117 -3.67 7.67 12.66
CA ALA A 117 -4.31 8.82 13.30
C ALA A 117 -5.76 8.55 13.77
N ASP A 118 -6.52 7.68 13.10
CA ASP A 118 -7.89 7.33 13.53
C ASP A 118 -7.94 6.30 14.65
N ASP A 119 -6.96 5.39 14.72
CA ASP A 119 -6.92 4.38 15.78
C ASP A 119 -6.64 5.03 17.14
N ALA A 120 -5.83 6.09 17.15
CA ALA A 120 -5.62 6.92 18.32
C ALA A 120 -6.89 7.66 18.78
N ARG A 121 -7.83 7.94 17.86
CA ARG A 121 -9.07 8.66 18.17
C ARG A 121 -10.24 7.73 18.52
N ALA A 122 -10.19 6.47 18.10
CA ALA A 122 -11.18 5.45 18.46
C ALA A 122 -10.86 4.74 19.80
N ALA A 123 -9.61 4.82 20.26
CA ALA A 123 -9.14 4.24 21.53
C ALA A 123 -9.15 5.20 22.73
N ALA A 124 -9.63 6.44 22.54
CA ALA A 124 -9.75 7.48 23.56
C ALA A 124 -11.22 7.76 23.90
#